data_AF-A0A6B1I7J6-F1
#
_entry.id   AF-A0A6B1I7J6-F1
#
_cell.length_a   1.000
_cell.length_b   1.000
_cell.length_c   1.000
_cell.angle_alpha   90.00
_cell.angle_beta   90.00
_cell.angle_gamma   90.00
#
_symmetry.space_group_name_H-M   'P 1'
#
loop_
_entity.id
_entity.type
_entity.pdbx_description
1 polymer ?
#
loop_
_entity_poly.entity_id
_entity_poly.type
_entity_poly.pdbx_seq_one_letter_code
_entity_poly.pdbx_strand_id
1 'polypeptide(L)'
;MIDNITDWALELYRTTYEDDTITKEDIFYYTYGILHHTGFREKYQAFLVRGIPNIPMAPDFHAFCTAGRELAHMHLNFDSDVTPRYDLGAPLHPIPDAPRKITFGKKKNDGTGTRDATKLYLDDTLVYDNLPHTDYKVNGLTPIGWFAAPNGIVQVSRYSYREDPVTGITNYPLKGVKSEEVRGMIERLVYIGVQSDRIIENLPEKFEGMDIKQEKPKQVSMDSF
;
A
#
# COMPACT_ATOMS: atom_id res chain seq x y z
N MET A 1 25.03 -13.02 -9.46
CA MET A 1 23.75 -12.79 -8.76
C MET A 1 22.68 -13.41 -9.62
N ILE A 2 21.85 -14.31 -9.08
CA ILE A 2 20.78 -14.97 -9.87
C ILE A 2 19.62 -13.98 -9.97
N ASP A 3 19.20 -13.65 -11.19
CA ASP A 3 18.02 -12.82 -11.45
C ASP A 3 16.79 -13.73 -11.57
N ASN A 4 15.68 -13.35 -10.93
CA ASN A 4 14.43 -14.11 -10.95
C ASN A 4 13.59 -13.83 -12.19
N ILE A 5 13.95 -12.82 -12.99
CA ILE A 5 13.34 -12.56 -14.29
C ILE A 5 14.19 -13.24 -15.36
N THR A 6 13.57 -14.14 -16.11
CA THR A 6 14.26 -14.93 -17.13
C THR A 6 14.62 -14.08 -18.33
N ASP A 7 15.68 -14.44 -19.05
CA ASP A 7 16.05 -13.77 -20.30
C ASP A 7 14.96 -13.92 -21.37
N TRP A 8 14.22 -15.03 -21.33
CA TRP A 8 13.04 -15.23 -22.17
C TRP A 8 11.96 -14.17 -21.89
N ALA A 9 11.67 -13.87 -20.63
CA ALA A 9 10.69 -12.84 -20.30
C ALA A 9 11.19 -11.46 -20.76
N LEU A 10 12.47 -11.15 -20.56
CA LEU A 10 13.06 -9.91 -21.04
C LEU A 10 12.88 -9.74 -22.57
N GLU A 11 13.25 -10.76 -23.34
CA GLU A 11 13.15 -10.75 -24.80
C GLU A 11 11.70 -10.60 -25.28
N LEU A 12 10.77 -11.30 -24.61
CA LEU A 12 9.35 -11.22 -24.91
C LEU A 12 8.81 -9.79 -24.71
N TYR A 13 9.19 -9.10 -23.62
CA TYR A 13 8.78 -7.71 -23.39
C TYR A 13 9.41 -6.77 -24.44
N ARG A 14 10.72 -6.86 -24.68
CA ARG A 14 11.40 -6.02 -25.69
C ARG A 14 10.80 -6.16 -27.08
N THR A 15 10.54 -7.40 -27.49
CA THR A 15 9.91 -7.69 -28.79
C THR A 15 8.49 -7.15 -28.85
N THR A 16 7.69 -7.31 -27.79
CA THR A 16 6.28 -6.87 -27.80
C THR A 16 6.14 -5.35 -27.83
N TYR A 17 7.02 -4.63 -27.13
CA TYR A 17 6.98 -3.17 -27.05
C TYR A 17 7.92 -2.48 -28.05
N GLU A 18 8.65 -3.24 -28.87
CA GLU A 18 9.66 -2.74 -29.82
C GLU A 18 10.69 -1.81 -29.15
N ASP A 19 11.12 -2.17 -27.93
CA ASP A 19 11.99 -1.34 -27.10
C ASP A 19 13.08 -2.16 -26.40
N ASP A 20 14.28 -2.10 -26.94
CA ASP A 20 15.47 -2.78 -26.41
C ASP A 20 16.01 -2.17 -25.11
N THR A 21 15.53 -0.99 -24.71
CA THR A 21 15.97 -0.33 -23.47
C THR A 21 15.32 -0.90 -22.23
N ILE A 22 14.20 -1.63 -22.37
CA ILE A 22 13.51 -2.31 -21.28
C ILE A 22 14.49 -3.24 -20.55
N THR A 23 14.58 -3.09 -19.23
CA THR A 23 15.40 -3.94 -18.37
C THR A 23 14.54 -4.92 -17.57
N LYS A 24 15.18 -5.93 -16.97
CA LYS A 24 14.51 -6.83 -16.03
C LYS A 24 13.93 -6.08 -14.83
N GLU A 25 14.62 -5.05 -14.35
CA GLU A 25 14.13 -4.21 -13.27
C GLU A 25 12.81 -3.48 -13.67
N ASP A 26 12.72 -3.02 -14.92
CA ASP A 26 11.50 -2.38 -15.41
C ASP A 26 10.33 -3.36 -15.47
N ILE A 27 10.56 -4.63 -15.81
CA ILE A 27 9.53 -5.67 -15.79
C ILE A 27 9.02 -5.92 -14.36
N PHE A 28 9.90 -5.84 -13.36
CA PHE A 28 9.49 -5.92 -11.95
C PHE A 28 8.56 -4.78 -11.57
N TYR A 29 8.93 -3.53 -11.86
CA TYR A 29 8.10 -2.37 -11.54
C TYR A 29 6.83 -2.32 -12.37
N TYR A 30 6.88 -2.66 -13.65
CA TYR A 30 5.71 -2.84 -14.49
C TYR A 30 4.71 -3.81 -13.84
N THR A 31 5.18 -4.97 -13.39
CA THR A 31 4.34 -5.95 -12.69
C THR A 31 3.72 -5.35 -11.43
N TYR A 32 4.49 -4.58 -10.65
CA TYR A 32 4.01 -3.90 -9.46
C TYR A 32 2.90 -2.88 -9.79
N GLY A 33 3.05 -2.10 -10.85
CA GLY A 33 2.05 -1.14 -11.34
C GLY A 33 0.75 -1.84 -11.76
N ILE A 34 0.83 -2.92 -12.52
CA ILE A 34 -0.35 -3.72 -12.95
C ILE A 34 -1.13 -4.25 -11.74
N LEU A 35 -0.43 -4.77 -10.73
CA LEU A 35 -1.07 -5.31 -9.52
C LEU A 35 -1.75 -4.22 -8.66
N HIS A 36 -1.35 -2.96 -8.81
CA HIS A 36 -1.97 -1.83 -8.12
C HIS A 36 -3.13 -1.20 -8.89
N HIS A 37 -3.20 -1.44 -10.20
CA HIS A 37 -4.21 -0.89 -11.09
C HIS A 37 -5.64 -1.35 -10.74
N THR A 38 -6.54 -0.40 -10.46
CA THR A 38 -7.93 -0.66 -10.04
C THR A 38 -8.70 -1.43 -11.09
N GLY A 39 -8.69 -0.99 -12.35
CA GLY A 39 -9.38 -1.67 -13.44
C GLY A 39 -8.87 -3.09 -13.71
N PHE A 40 -7.61 -3.40 -13.36
CA PHE A 40 -7.05 -4.75 -13.49
C PHE A 40 -7.61 -5.63 -12.38
N ARG A 41 -7.57 -5.15 -11.14
CA ARG A 41 -8.06 -5.87 -9.97
C ARG A 41 -9.56 -6.17 -10.08
N GLU A 42 -10.35 -5.24 -10.60
CA GLU A 42 -11.78 -5.42 -10.85
C GLU A 42 -12.04 -6.44 -11.95
N LYS A 43 -11.41 -6.26 -13.12
CA LYS A 43 -11.59 -7.15 -14.29
C LYS A 43 -11.23 -8.60 -13.98
N TYR A 44 -10.18 -8.83 -13.20
CA TYR A 44 -9.67 -10.18 -12.89
C TYR A 44 -9.96 -10.66 -11.47
N GLN A 45 -10.85 -9.99 -10.72
CA GLN A 45 -11.15 -10.28 -9.31
C GLN A 45 -11.43 -11.77 -9.05
N ALA A 46 -12.25 -12.40 -9.89
CA ALA A 46 -12.62 -13.81 -9.75
C ALA A 46 -11.41 -14.77 -9.85
N PHE A 47 -10.40 -14.40 -10.63
CA PHE A 47 -9.16 -15.17 -10.79
C PHE A 47 -8.16 -14.88 -9.67
N LEU A 48 -7.99 -13.60 -9.30
CA LEU A 48 -7.05 -13.17 -8.25
C LEU A 48 -7.37 -13.79 -6.88
N VAL A 49 -8.64 -14.09 -6.60
CA VAL A 49 -9.06 -14.78 -5.38
C VAL A 49 -8.66 -16.27 -5.36
N ARG A 50 -8.45 -16.88 -6.53
CA ARG A 50 -8.36 -18.35 -6.68
C ARG A 50 -6.97 -18.86 -7.05
N GLY A 51 -6.04 -18.00 -7.45
CA GLY A 51 -4.73 -18.45 -7.94
C GLY A 51 -3.68 -17.36 -8.03
N ILE A 52 -2.50 -17.74 -8.51
CA ILE A 52 -1.38 -16.82 -8.73
C ILE A 52 -1.76 -15.87 -9.88
N PRO A 53 -1.57 -14.55 -9.74
CA PRO A 53 -1.87 -13.59 -10.79
C PRO A 53 -1.04 -13.87 -12.05
N ASN A 54 -1.71 -14.01 -13.20
CA ASN A 54 -1.06 -13.94 -14.50
C ASN A 54 -1.01 -12.47 -14.93
N ILE A 55 0.16 -11.98 -15.32
CA ILE A 55 0.37 -10.57 -15.65
C ILE A 55 0.19 -10.39 -17.17
N PRO A 56 -0.89 -9.72 -17.62
CA PRO A 56 -1.06 -9.36 -19.03
C PRO A 56 -0.08 -8.24 -19.43
N MET A 57 0.19 -8.13 -20.72
CA MET A 57 0.87 -6.97 -21.29
C MET A 57 -0.13 -5.84 -21.54
N ALA A 58 0.18 -4.66 -21.05
CA ALA A 58 -0.67 -3.47 -21.13
C ALA A 58 -0.19 -2.59 -22.30
N PRO A 59 -1.08 -1.88 -23.00
CA PRO A 59 -0.76 -1.01 -24.13
C PRO A 59 0.42 -0.07 -23.90
N ASP A 60 0.55 0.48 -22.69
CA ASP A 60 1.60 1.42 -22.32
C ASP A 60 2.49 0.84 -21.21
N PHE A 61 3.54 0.10 -21.58
CA PHE A 61 4.49 -0.48 -20.62
C PHE A 61 5.08 0.58 -19.67
N HIS A 62 5.49 1.73 -20.22
CA HIS A 62 6.26 2.74 -19.50
C HIS A 62 5.42 3.47 -18.46
N ALA A 63 4.14 3.71 -18.73
CA ALA A 63 3.22 4.27 -17.74
C ALA A 63 3.08 3.35 -16.51
N PHE A 64 2.86 2.04 -16.73
CA PHE A 64 2.73 1.07 -15.64
C PHE A 64 4.06 0.85 -14.90
N CYS A 65 5.19 0.83 -15.63
CA CYS A 65 6.52 0.74 -15.04
C CYS A 65 6.81 1.95 -14.13
N THR A 66 6.57 3.16 -14.63
CA THR A 66 6.80 4.41 -13.88
C THR A 66 5.94 4.45 -12.63
N ALA A 67 4.64 4.19 -12.74
CA ALA A 67 3.73 4.13 -11.60
C ALA A 67 4.17 3.07 -10.57
N GLY A 68 4.56 1.89 -11.05
CA GLY A 68 5.04 0.82 -10.19
C GLY A 68 6.35 1.16 -9.47
N ARG A 69 7.27 1.86 -10.13
CA ARG A 69 8.54 2.33 -9.54
C ARG A 69 8.29 3.38 -8.46
N GLU A 70 7.40 4.33 -8.71
CA GLU A 70 6.99 5.35 -7.73
C GLU A 70 6.33 4.71 -6.49
N LEU A 71 5.36 3.81 -6.70
CA LEU A 71 4.68 3.09 -5.61
C LEU A 71 5.68 2.25 -4.81
N ALA A 72 6.55 1.48 -5.47
CA ALA A 72 7.52 0.63 -4.79
C ALA A 72 8.51 1.44 -3.96
N HIS A 73 9.06 2.52 -4.53
CA HIS A 73 9.96 3.43 -3.80
C HIS A 73 9.29 3.97 -2.54
N MET A 74 8.04 4.41 -2.65
CA MET A 74 7.28 4.96 -1.54
C MET A 74 6.95 3.89 -0.47
N HIS A 75 6.53 2.70 -0.89
CA HIS A 75 6.16 1.61 0.03
C HIS A 75 7.36 0.99 0.75
N LEU A 76 8.55 0.98 0.14
CA LEU A 76 9.78 0.50 0.79
C LEU A 76 10.31 1.48 1.84
N ASN A 77 10.04 2.78 1.66
CA ASN A 77 10.56 3.85 2.52
C ASN A 77 9.49 4.45 3.44
N PHE A 78 8.36 3.77 3.65
CA PHE A 78 7.16 4.36 4.27
C PHE A 78 7.37 4.94 5.69
N ASP A 79 8.34 4.42 6.43
CA ASP A 79 8.71 4.84 7.79
C ASP A 79 9.98 5.71 7.85
N SER A 80 10.61 5.97 6.71
CA SER A 80 11.85 6.72 6.58
C SER A 80 11.62 8.23 6.43
N ASP A 81 12.61 9.04 6.82
CA ASP A 81 12.60 10.50 6.68
C ASP A 81 12.72 10.96 5.21
N VAL A 82 13.05 10.06 4.29
CA VAL A 82 13.03 10.35 2.84
C VAL A 82 11.61 10.42 2.28
N THR A 83 10.64 9.78 2.94
CA THR A 83 9.23 9.82 2.53
C THR A 83 8.61 11.14 2.99
N PRO A 84 8.00 11.92 2.08
CA PRO A 84 7.34 13.15 2.44
C PRO A 84 6.24 12.96 3.50
N ARG A 85 6.02 14.00 4.28
CA ARG A 85 4.92 14.09 5.24
C ARG A 85 3.75 14.80 4.58
N TYR A 86 2.54 14.27 4.75
CA TYR A 86 1.33 15.00 4.37
C TYR A 86 1.12 16.16 5.34
N ASP A 87 0.92 17.38 4.83
CA ASP A 87 0.64 18.53 5.69
C ASP A 87 -0.79 18.44 6.24
N LEU A 88 -0.91 17.96 7.47
CA LEU A 88 -2.18 17.91 8.22
C LEU A 88 -2.45 19.20 9.00
N GLY A 89 -1.58 20.21 8.89
CA GLY A 89 -1.60 21.39 9.75
C GLY A 89 -1.23 21.07 11.20
N ALA A 90 -1.49 22.02 12.10
CA ALA A 90 -1.23 21.83 13.53
C ALA A 90 -2.27 20.88 14.16
N PRO A 91 -1.87 19.93 15.03
CA PRO A 91 -2.82 19.13 15.80
C PRO A 91 -3.77 20.00 16.62
N LEU A 92 -5.03 19.57 16.75
CA LEU A 92 -6.04 20.27 17.56
C LEU A 92 -5.66 20.31 19.05
N HIS A 93 -5.01 19.24 19.50
CA HIS A 93 -4.49 19.09 20.86
C HIS A 93 -3.10 18.47 20.79
N PRO A 94 -2.24 18.70 21.82
CA PRO A 94 -0.91 18.10 21.86
C PRO A 94 -0.97 16.58 21.67
N ILE A 95 -0.16 16.08 20.75
CA ILE A 95 0.03 14.64 20.58
C ILE A 95 0.73 14.11 21.84
N PRO A 96 0.20 13.08 22.51
CA PRO A 96 0.86 12.50 23.68
C PRO A 96 2.15 11.79 23.30
N ASP A 97 3.14 11.79 24.21
CA ASP A 97 4.32 10.92 24.11
C ASP A 97 3.86 9.46 24.27
N ALA A 98 4.38 8.57 23.41
CA ALA A 98 4.14 7.12 23.47
C ALA A 98 2.65 6.71 23.66
N PRO A 99 1.71 7.10 22.77
CA PRO A 99 0.31 6.79 22.96
C PRO A 99 0.07 5.27 23.03
N ARG A 100 -0.85 4.85 23.90
CA ARG A 100 -1.20 3.43 24.09
C ARG A 100 -2.40 3.01 23.25
N LYS A 101 -3.32 3.94 22.95
CA LYS A 101 -4.56 3.69 22.22
C LYS A 101 -4.66 4.62 21.02
N ILE A 102 -4.78 4.05 19.83
CA ILE A 102 -4.85 4.78 18.57
C ILE A 102 -6.13 4.35 17.85
N THR A 103 -7.09 5.26 17.69
CA THR A 103 -8.41 4.91 17.15
C THR A 103 -8.96 5.99 16.25
N PHE A 104 -9.76 5.59 15.26
CA PHE A 104 -10.63 6.53 14.55
C PHE A 104 -11.83 6.95 15.39
N GLY A 105 -12.45 8.08 15.02
CA GLY A 105 -13.70 8.53 15.59
C GLY A 105 -14.90 7.64 15.25
N LYS A 106 -16.05 8.00 15.81
CA LYS A 106 -17.35 7.37 15.55
C LYS A 106 -18.33 8.41 15.01
N LYS A 107 -19.12 8.03 14.00
CA LYS A 107 -20.24 8.84 13.53
C LYS A 107 -21.35 8.83 14.59
N LYS A 108 -21.94 9.99 14.87
CA LYS A 108 -22.95 10.16 15.94
C LYS A 108 -24.38 9.78 15.52
N ASN A 109 -24.66 9.66 14.22
CA ASN A 109 -26.04 9.71 13.69
C ASN A 109 -26.59 8.40 13.09
N ASP A 110 -25.92 7.26 13.24
CA ASP A 110 -26.32 6.02 12.57
C ASP A 110 -26.88 4.94 13.51
N GLY A 111 -26.87 5.15 14.83
CA GLY A 111 -27.30 4.15 15.81
C GLY A 111 -26.42 2.89 15.88
N THR A 112 -25.51 2.72 14.91
CA THR A 112 -24.59 1.60 14.73
C THR A 112 -23.16 1.94 15.17
N GLY A 113 -22.82 3.22 15.35
CA GLY A 113 -21.50 3.67 15.79
C GLY A 113 -20.43 3.49 14.73
N THR A 114 -20.78 3.72 13.45
CA THR A 114 -19.88 3.46 12.31
C THR A 114 -18.64 4.34 12.38
N ARG A 115 -17.51 3.82 11.90
CA ARG A 115 -16.22 4.51 11.85
C ARG A 115 -16.32 5.89 11.17
N ASP A 116 -15.76 6.90 11.84
CA ASP A 116 -15.42 8.19 11.24
C ASP A 116 -13.90 8.27 11.04
N ALA A 117 -13.45 7.93 9.83
CA ALA A 117 -12.02 7.88 9.49
C ALA A 117 -11.38 9.27 9.33
N THR A 118 -12.18 10.34 9.35
CA THR A 118 -11.67 11.72 9.29
C THR A 118 -11.08 12.16 10.64
N LYS A 119 -11.45 11.47 11.73
CA LYS A 119 -11.07 11.83 13.10
C LYS A 119 -10.10 10.83 13.68
N LEU A 120 -8.97 11.30 14.21
CA LEU A 120 -7.95 10.49 14.85
C LEU A 120 -7.82 10.83 16.33
N TYR A 121 -7.87 9.79 17.16
CA TYR A 121 -7.71 9.88 18.60
C TYR A 121 -6.46 9.13 19.05
N LEU A 122 -5.68 9.75 19.95
CA LEU A 122 -4.53 9.17 20.65
C LEU A 122 -4.79 9.27 22.15
N ASP A 123 -4.89 8.13 22.85
CA ASP A 123 -5.25 8.06 24.27
C ASP A 123 -6.47 8.95 24.61
N ASP A 124 -7.53 8.80 23.80
CA ASP A 124 -8.79 9.54 23.88
C ASP A 124 -8.70 11.06 23.61
N THR A 125 -7.51 11.57 23.25
CA THR A 125 -7.30 12.95 22.78
C THR A 125 -7.53 13.04 21.27
N LEU A 126 -8.47 13.89 20.84
CA LEU A 126 -8.69 14.19 19.42
C LEU A 126 -7.54 15.05 18.87
N VAL A 127 -6.73 14.49 17.97
CA VAL A 127 -5.55 15.19 17.43
C VAL A 127 -5.80 15.75 16.04
N TYR A 128 -6.60 15.06 15.21
CA TYR A 128 -7.02 15.52 13.89
C TYR A 128 -8.49 15.19 13.68
N ASP A 129 -9.25 16.09 13.04
CA ASP A 129 -10.67 15.90 12.74
C ASP A 129 -11.03 16.01 11.25
N ASN A 130 -10.03 16.17 10.38
CA ASN A 130 -10.18 16.30 8.95
C ASN A 130 -9.07 15.56 8.18
N LEU A 131 -8.80 14.30 8.54
CA LEU A 131 -7.88 13.46 7.76
C LEU A 131 -8.42 13.28 6.33
N PRO A 132 -7.56 13.38 5.30
CA PRO A 132 -7.98 13.19 3.92
C PRO A 132 -8.46 11.76 3.68
N HIS A 133 -9.43 11.61 2.78
CA HIS A 133 -9.90 10.31 2.34
C HIS A 133 -8.88 9.65 1.41
N THR A 134 -8.79 8.32 1.48
CA THR A 134 -8.01 7.49 0.57
C THR A 134 -8.72 6.15 0.38
N ASP A 135 -8.74 5.67 -0.85
CA ASP A 135 -9.27 4.35 -1.21
C ASP A 135 -8.18 3.27 -1.26
N TYR A 136 -6.91 3.68 -1.28
CA TYR A 136 -5.76 2.79 -1.22
C TYR A 136 -5.79 1.91 0.03
N LYS A 137 -5.87 0.59 -0.18
CA LYS A 137 -5.97 -0.41 0.89
C LYS A 137 -5.00 -1.57 0.66
N VAL A 138 -4.33 -1.96 1.74
CA VAL A 138 -3.54 -3.18 1.84
C VAL A 138 -4.26 -4.11 2.81
N ASN A 139 -4.71 -5.27 2.31
CA ASN A 139 -5.50 -6.24 3.07
C ASN A 139 -6.74 -5.61 3.76
N GLY A 140 -7.46 -4.75 3.04
CA GLY A 140 -8.71 -4.13 3.50
C GLY A 140 -8.56 -2.89 4.40
N LEU A 141 -7.34 -2.53 4.80
CA LEU A 141 -7.06 -1.34 5.61
C LEU A 141 -6.23 -0.32 4.82
N THR A 142 -6.54 0.96 5.01
CA THR A 142 -5.69 2.05 4.51
C THR A 142 -4.37 2.07 5.29
N PRO A 143 -3.30 2.72 4.78
CA PRO A 143 -2.04 2.81 5.53
C PRO A 143 -2.22 3.39 6.94
N ILE A 144 -2.96 4.49 7.07
CA ILE A 144 -3.32 5.05 8.38
C ILE A 144 -4.26 4.11 9.18
N GLY A 145 -5.05 3.27 8.52
CA GLY A 145 -5.89 2.26 9.17
C GLY A 145 -5.12 1.08 9.77
N TRP A 146 -3.87 0.83 9.36
CA TRP A 146 -2.98 -0.09 10.07
C TRP A 146 -2.45 0.51 11.37
N PHE A 147 -2.35 1.85 11.43
CA PHE A 147 -1.95 2.60 12.61
C PHE A 147 -3.09 2.78 13.60
N ALA A 148 -4.26 3.18 13.12
CA ALA A 148 -5.45 3.44 13.92
C ALA A 148 -6.50 2.34 13.80
N ALA A 149 -6.96 1.84 14.95
CA ALA A 149 -7.94 0.76 14.95
C ALA A 149 -9.31 1.21 14.38
N PRO A 150 -9.89 0.48 13.41
CA PRO A 150 -11.30 0.64 13.08
C PRO A 150 -12.20 0.27 14.27
N ASN A 151 -13.29 1.03 14.44
CA ASN A 151 -14.38 0.76 15.38
C ASN A 151 -13.98 0.66 16.86
N GLY A 152 -12.86 1.26 17.28
CA GLY A 152 -12.39 1.16 18.67
C GLY A 152 -11.92 -0.25 19.07
N ILE A 153 -11.74 -1.16 18.10
CA ILE A 153 -11.19 -2.50 18.31
C ILE A 153 -9.67 -2.36 18.35
N VAL A 154 -9.13 -1.88 19.47
CA VAL A 154 -7.69 -1.57 19.65
C VAL A 154 -6.77 -2.74 19.24
N GLN A 155 -7.29 -3.97 19.27
CA GLN A 155 -6.58 -5.19 18.87
C GLN A 155 -6.16 -5.25 17.39
N VAL A 156 -6.81 -4.51 16.50
CA VAL A 156 -6.44 -4.52 15.07
C VAL A 156 -5.41 -3.45 14.69
N SER A 157 -5.23 -2.40 15.51
CA SER A 157 -4.14 -1.43 15.32
C SER A 157 -2.80 -2.13 15.56
N ARG A 158 -1.83 -2.02 14.65
CA ARG A 158 -0.50 -2.60 14.86
C ARG A 158 0.34 -1.84 15.89
N TYR A 159 -0.07 -0.62 16.26
CA TYR A 159 0.71 0.33 17.05
C TYR A 159 0.15 0.60 18.45
N SER A 160 -1.07 0.17 18.74
CA SER A 160 -1.64 0.28 20.08
C SER A 160 -1.03 -0.75 21.04
N TYR A 161 -0.90 -0.36 22.31
CA TYR A 161 -0.49 -1.24 23.40
C TYR A 161 -1.44 -2.44 23.48
N ARG A 162 -0.84 -3.62 23.66
CA ARG A 162 -1.55 -4.86 24.00
C ARG A 162 -0.84 -5.60 25.11
N GLU A 163 -1.62 -6.34 25.86
CA GLU A 163 -1.16 -7.30 26.84
C GLU A 163 -2.00 -8.55 26.68
N ASP A 164 -1.34 -9.68 26.53
CA ASP A 164 -2.02 -10.97 26.51
C ASP A 164 -2.44 -11.32 27.94
N PRO A 165 -3.75 -11.48 28.23
CA PRO A 165 -4.24 -11.63 29.60
C PRO A 165 -3.87 -12.97 30.23
N VAL A 166 -3.43 -13.96 29.44
CA VAL A 166 -3.07 -15.31 29.92
C VAL A 166 -1.59 -15.37 30.27
N THR A 167 -0.74 -14.82 29.41
CA THR A 167 0.73 -14.90 29.53
C THR A 167 1.33 -13.66 30.17
N GLY A 168 0.62 -12.54 30.21
CA GLY A 168 1.13 -11.22 30.63
C GLY A 168 2.13 -10.61 29.65
N ILE A 169 2.32 -11.21 28.46
CA ILE A 169 3.24 -10.68 27.45
C ILE A 169 2.68 -9.37 26.91
N THR A 170 3.49 -8.32 27.01
CA THR A 170 3.13 -6.99 26.53
C THR A 170 3.74 -6.71 25.16
N ASN A 171 2.99 -6.00 24.34
CA ASN A 171 3.45 -5.40 23.09
C ASN A 171 3.13 -3.91 23.16
N TYR A 172 4.17 -3.07 23.23
CA TYR A 172 4.05 -1.62 23.29
C TYR A 172 4.88 -0.97 22.18
N PRO A 173 4.36 -0.94 20.93
CA PRO A 173 5.12 -0.52 19.76
C PRO A 173 5.64 0.92 19.83
N LEU A 174 4.89 1.81 20.47
CA LEU A 174 5.25 3.22 20.60
C LEU A 174 5.98 3.57 21.90
N LYS A 175 6.46 2.56 22.66
CA LYS A 175 7.20 2.80 23.90
C LYS A 175 8.43 3.67 23.62
N GLY A 176 8.48 4.86 24.26
CA GLY A 176 9.61 5.79 24.13
C GLY A 176 9.58 6.68 22.90
N VAL A 177 8.60 6.51 22.00
CA VAL A 177 8.44 7.36 20.80
C VAL A 177 7.89 8.72 21.21
N LYS A 178 8.52 9.81 20.76
CA LYS A 178 8.11 11.18 21.10
C LYS A 178 6.95 11.68 20.27
N SER A 179 6.23 12.67 20.79
CA SER A 179 5.07 13.28 20.12
C SER A 179 5.33 13.69 18.68
N GLU A 180 6.51 14.27 18.39
CA GLU A 180 6.87 14.70 17.03
C GLU A 180 7.17 13.52 16.09
N GLU A 181 7.72 12.42 16.62
CA GLU A 181 7.92 11.20 15.85
C GLU A 181 6.57 10.53 15.54
N VAL A 182 5.66 10.46 16.54
CA VAL A 182 4.27 9.99 16.34
C VAL A 182 3.56 10.81 15.27
N ARG A 183 3.72 12.13 15.31
CA ARG A 183 3.19 13.04 14.29
C ARG A 183 3.73 12.68 12.90
N GLY A 184 5.05 12.57 12.76
CA GLY A 184 5.69 12.22 11.49
C GLY A 184 5.24 10.86 10.94
N MET A 185 5.02 9.87 11.81
CA MET A 185 4.47 8.57 11.41
C MET A 185 3.04 8.70 10.84
N ILE A 186 2.16 9.47 11.51
CA ILE A 186 0.80 9.71 11.04
C ILE A 186 0.81 10.41 9.69
N GLU A 187 1.56 11.51 9.56
CA GLU A 187 1.63 12.32 8.35
C GLU A 187 2.21 11.53 7.16
N ARG A 188 3.23 10.68 7.40
CA ARG A 188 3.75 9.78 6.36
C ARG A 188 2.70 8.76 5.94
N LEU A 189 2.04 8.07 6.86
CA LEU A 189 1.02 7.08 6.48
C LEU A 189 -0.16 7.70 5.73
N VAL A 190 -0.55 8.93 6.08
CA VAL A 190 -1.54 9.69 5.30
C VAL A 190 -1.00 10.00 3.89
N TYR A 191 0.26 10.46 3.79
CA TYR A 191 0.91 10.70 2.50
C TYR A 191 0.92 9.45 1.62
N ILE A 192 1.33 8.29 2.16
CA ILE A 192 1.35 7.01 1.44
C ILE A 192 -0.02 6.70 0.84
N GLY A 193 -1.10 6.86 1.63
CA GLY A 193 -2.45 6.58 1.14
C GLY A 193 -2.86 7.50 -0.01
N VAL A 194 -2.82 8.80 0.23
CA VAL A 194 -3.25 9.81 -0.74
C VAL A 194 -2.39 9.79 -2.01
N GLN A 195 -1.08 9.63 -1.87
CA GLN A 195 -0.17 9.60 -3.00
C GLN A 195 -0.30 8.29 -3.80
N SER A 196 -0.59 7.16 -3.15
CA SER A 196 -0.88 5.91 -3.86
C SER A 196 -2.13 6.05 -4.72
N ASP A 197 -3.21 6.63 -4.19
CA ASP A 197 -4.41 6.91 -4.99
C ASP A 197 -4.07 7.78 -6.19
N ARG A 198 -3.34 8.89 -5.98
CA ARG A 198 -2.93 9.79 -7.06
C ARG A 198 -2.13 9.08 -8.16
N ILE A 199 -1.18 8.21 -7.80
CA ILE A 199 -0.38 7.47 -8.78
C ILE A 199 -1.26 6.50 -9.58
N ILE A 200 -2.18 5.80 -8.89
CA ILE A 200 -3.09 4.84 -9.52
C ILE A 200 -4.10 5.54 -10.43
N GLU A 201 -4.63 6.70 -10.01
CA GLU A 201 -5.58 7.52 -10.78
C GLU A 201 -4.98 8.13 -12.06
N ASN A 202 -3.64 8.26 -12.12
CA ASN A 202 -2.95 8.71 -13.33
C ASN A 202 -2.82 7.59 -14.39
N LEU A 203 -3.12 6.34 -14.05
CA LEU A 203 -3.21 5.25 -15.01
C LEU A 203 -4.60 5.23 -15.69
N PRO A 204 -4.72 4.63 -16.89
CA PRO A 204 -6.02 4.53 -17.58
C PRO A 204 -7.08 3.80 -16.75
N GLU A 205 -8.27 4.36 -16.53
CA GLU A 205 -9.31 3.75 -15.66
C GLU A 205 -9.61 2.27 -15.98
N LYS A 206 -9.66 1.92 -17.27
CA LYS A 206 -9.93 0.56 -17.73
C LYS A 206 -8.65 -0.17 -18.06
N PHE A 207 -8.56 -1.42 -17.61
CA PHE A 207 -7.48 -2.30 -18.01
C PHE A 207 -7.80 -3.02 -19.33
N GLU A 208 -7.12 -2.60 -20.40
CA GLU A 208 -7.13 -3.28 -21.70
C GLU A 208 -5.79 -3.98 -21.87
N GLY A 209 -5.78 -5.32 -21.83
CA GLY A 209 -4.55 -6.08 -22.10
C GLY A 209 -4.38 -6.27 -23.60
N MET A 210 -3.14 -6.38 -24.07
CA MET A 210 -2.83 -6.76 -25.44
C MET A 210 -3.15 -8.23 -25.68
N ASP A 211 -3.77 -8.53 -26.83
CA ASP A 211 -3.93 -9.91 -27.32
C ASP A 211 -2.64 -10.38 -28.01
N ILE A 212 -1.71 -10.87 -27.19
CA ILE A 212 -0.46 -11.47 -27.66
C ILE A 212 -0.61 -12.99 -27.80
N LYS A 213 -0.28 -13.52 -28.99
CA LYS A 213 -0.09 -14.97 -29.18
C LYS A 213 1.14 -15.41 -28.39
N GLN A 214 0.93 -15.89 -27.17
CA GLN A 214 2.02 -16.36 -26.32
C GLN A 214 2.59 -17.69 -26.88
N GLU A 215 3.78 -17.65 -27.46
CA GLU A 215 4.59 -18.85 -27.62
C GLU A 215 5.14 -19.25 -26.24
N LYS A 216 4.88 -20.50 -25.82
CA LYS A 216 5.34 -20.98 -24.52
C LYS A 216 6.87 -20.97 -24.45
N PRO A 217 7.47 -20.61 -23.29
CA PRO A 217 8.92 -20.73 -23.14
C PRO A 217 9.35 -22.18 -23.42
N LYS A 218 10.46 -22.34 -24.14
CA LYS A 218 11.11 -23.65 -24.28
C LYS A 218 11.42 -24.16 -22.87
N GLN A 219 10.90 -25.33 -22.54
CA GLN A 219 11.09 -25.96 -21.23
C GLN A 219 12.58 -26.29 -21.08
N VAL A 220 13.29 -25.53 -20.25
CA VAL A 220 14.70 -25.79 -19.95
C VAL A 220 14.73 -26.89 -18.87
N SER A 221 15.42 -28.01 -19.15
CA SER A 221 15.51 -29.15 -18.23
C SER A 221 16.13 -28.72 -16.89
N MET A 222 15.62 -29.30 -15.80
CA MET A 222 16.21 -29.16 -14.45
C MET A 222 17.67 -29.63 -14.36
N ASP A 223 18.16 -30.36 -15.37
CA ASP A 223 19.54 -30.87 -15.48
C ASP A 223 20.54 -29.83 -15.98
N SER A 224 20.14 -28.57 -16.19
CA SER A 224 20.98 -27.52 -16.77
C SER A 224 21.39 -26.40 -15.79
N PHE A 225 21.20 -26.63 -14.48
CA PHE A 225 21.73 -25.80 -13.40
C PHE A 225 22.87 -26.49 -12.66
#